data_AF-A0A8I0ES67-F1
#
_entry.id   AF-A0A8I0ES67-F1
#
_cell.length_a   1.000
_cell.length_b   1.000
_cell.length_c   1.000
_cell.angle_alpha   90.00
_cell.angle_beta   90.00
_cell.angle_gamma   90.00
#
_symmetry.space_group_name_H-M   'P 1'
#
loop_
_entity.id
_entity.type
_entity.pdbx_description
1 polymer ?
#
loop_
_entity_poly.entity_id
_entity_poly.type
_entity_poly.pdbx_seq_one_letter_code
_entity_poly.pdbx_strand_id
1 'polypeptide(L)'
;MRRPILMLCLVLGLGTVAGCSGGGPYCDAIDEAKEPLTSFGKQTDTAFASYAEVTQDIAEVAPAEVKKEWQAIAKATRRVVVAHRKADFRLQDMKDEVKVNALSKEDIDRITAAHEAFNDTKSQRVTVVENVDAECGIDLSQK
;
A
#
# COMPACT_ATOMS: atom_id res chain seq x y z
N MET A 1 12.25 60.85 -33.24
CA MET A 1 12.37 59.40 -33.53
C MET A 1 11.46 58.65 -32.56
N ARG A 2 10.66 57.73 -33.07
CA ARG A 2 9.52 57.07 -32.38
C ARG A 2 9.85 55.60 -32.11
N ARG A 3 9.32 55.07 -30.99
CA ARG A 3 9.06 53.65 -30.59
C ARG A 3 10.18 52.89 -29.86
N PRO A 4 9.86 51.87 -29.05
CA PRO A 4 8.74 51.76 -28.08
C PRO A 4 9.11 51.02 -26.75
N ILE A 5 8.20 51.10 -25.78
CA ILE A 5 8.11 50.31 -24.54
C ILE A 5 7.91 48.82 -24.87
N LEU A 6 8.65 47.92 -24.22
CA LEU A 6 8.33 46.49 -24.17
C LEU A 6 8.13 46.06 -22.71
N MET A 7 6.86 45.94 -22.31
CA MET A 7 6.43 45.15 -21.15
C MET A 7 6.71 43.68 -21.46
N LEU A 8 7.49 43.00 -20.61
CA LEU A 8 7.67 41.56 -20.67
C LEU A 8 6.77 40.91 -19.60
N CYS A 9 5.58 40.50 -20.01
CA CYS A 9 4.73 39.58 -19.26
C CYS A 9 5.41 38.20 -19.23
N LEU A 10 5.96 37.79 -18.08
CA LEU A 10 6.34 36.39 -17.89
C LEU A 10 5.07 35.58 -17.59
N VAL A 11 4.58 34.92 -18.63
CA VAL A 11 3.45 33.98 -18.60
C VAL A 11 3.83 32.74 -17.79
N LEU A 12 2.93 32.35 -16.88
CA LEU A 12 2.91 31.09 -16.14
C LEU A 12 3.05 29.90 -17.09
N GLY A 13 4.16 29.18 -17.00
CA GLY A 13 4.34 27.87 -17.63
C GLY A 13 4.00 26.75 -16.66
N LEU A 14 2.72 26.52 -16.41
CA LEU A 14 2.22 25.25 -15.90
C LEU A 14 2.49 24.20 -16.99
N GLY A 15 3.58 23.45 -16.85
CA GLY A 15 3.91 22.33 -17.72
C GLY A 15 2.94 21.18 -17.49
N THR A 16 1.75 21.26 -18.06
CA THR A 16 0.87 20.10 -18.25
C THR A 16 1.37 19.34 -19.48
N VAL A 17 2.36 18.48 -19.28
CA VAL A 17 2.79 17.54 -20.32
C VAL A 17 1.93 16.30 -20.19
N ALA A 18 0.90 16.21 -21.02
CA ALA A 18 0.10 15.02 -21.22
C ALA A 18 0.94 13.94 -21.89
N GLY A 19 1.35 12.92 -21.12
CA GLY A 19 1.70 11.60 -21.62
C GLY A 19 0.49 10.67 -21.45
N CYS A 20 0.08 10.01 -22.51
CA CYS A 20 -1.05 9.06 -22.54
C CYS A 20 -0.72 7.73 -21.83
N SER A 21 -0.54 7.79 -20.52
CA SER A 21 -0.64 6.74 -19.49
C SER A 21 -0.54 7.51 -18.16
N GLY A 22 -1.59 8.28 -17.88
CA GLY A 22 -1.51 9.58 -17.19
C GLY A 22 -1.39 9.54 -15.67
N GLY A 23 -0.44 8.80 -15.11
CA GLY A 23 -0.12 8.89 -13.69
C GLY A 23 1.37 8.66 -13.51
N GLY A 24 2.08 9.54 -12.82
CA GLY A 24 3.54 9.43 -12.66
C GLY A 24 3.99 8.14 -11.96
N PRO A 25 5.28 8.02 -11.58
CA PRO A 25 5.86 6.79 -11.03
C PRO A 25 5.05 6.13 -9.90
N TYR A 26 4.33 6.93 -9.11
CA TYR A 26 3.40 6.45 -8.10
C TYR A 26 2.20 5.67 -8.66
N CYS A 27 1.51 6.23 -9.66
CA CYS A 27 0.34 5.59 -10.25
C CYS A 27 0.72 4.40 -11.14
N ASP A 28 1.87 4.46 -11.82
CA ASP A 28 2.43 3.31 -12.54
C ASP A 28 2.69 2.14 -11.57
N ALA A 29 3.35 2.42 -10.44
CA ALA A 29 3.60 1.39 -9.42
C ALA A 29 2.30 0.79 -8.85
N ILE A 30 1.25 1.60 -8.68
CA ILE A 30 -0.07 1.11 -8.25
C ILE A 30 -0.73 0.25 -9.32
N ASP A 31 -0.70 0.68 -10.58
CA ASP A 31 -1.30 -0.05 -11.70
C ASP A 31 -0.66 -1.43 -11.87
N GLU A 32 0.68 -1.50 -11.80
CA GLU A 32 1.45 -2.73 -11.82
C GLU A 32 1.14 -3.64 -10.62
N ALA A 33 0.89 -3.05 -9.45
CA ALA A 33 0.61 -3.78 -8.21
C ALA A 33 -0.88 -4.11 -7.98
N LYS A 34 -1.78 -3.85 -8.94
CA LYS A 34 -3.23 -4.03 -8.78
C LYS A 34 -3.62 -5.42 -8.26
N GLU A 35 -3.08 -6.48 -8.83
CA GLU A 35 -3.43 -7.84 -8.41
C GLU A 35 -3.00 -8.11 -6.96
N PRO A 36 -1.74 -7.90 -6.55
CA PRO A 36 -1.34 -8.01 -5.16
C PRO A 36 -2.16 -7.12 -4.21
N LEU A 37 -2.44 -5.86 -4.57
CA LEU A 37 -3.19 -4.92 -3.75
C LEU A 37 -4.65 -5.36 -3.50
N THR A 38 -5.28 -5.97 -4.50
CA THR A 38 -6.65 -6.50 -4.42
C THR A 38 -6.70 -7.93 -3.88
N SER A 39 -5.55 -8.60 -3.74
CA SER A 39 -5.47 -9.97 -3.22
C SER A 39 -5.62 -10.08 -1.70
N PHE A 40 -5.87 -8.97 -0.99
CA PHE A 40 -5.99 -8.87 0.47
C PHE A 40 -6.89 -9.93 1.13
N GLY A 41 -7.92 -10.42 0.43
CA GLY A 41 -8.80 -11.50 0.91
C GLY A 41 -8.15 -12.90 0.95
N LYS A 42 -6.97 -13.09 0.36
CA LYS A 42 -6.24 -14.35 0.37
C LYS A 42 -5.41 -14.45 1.65
N GLN A 43 -5.90 -15.21 2.63
CA GLN A 43 -5.20 -15.52 3.88
C GLN A 43 -4.10 -16.57 3.67
N THR A 44 -3.08 -16.25 2.87
CA THR A 44 -1.91 -17.12 2.62
C THR A 44 -0.61 -16.37 2.86
N ASP A 45 0.45 -17.10 3.22
CA ASP A 45 1.77 -16.51 3.45
C ASP A 45 2.27 -15.73 2.23
N THR A 46 2.09 -16.31 1.03
CA THR A 46 2.49 -15.69 -0.24
C THR A 46 1.72 -14.39 -0.50
N ALA A 47 0.42 -14.36 -0.26
CA ALA A 47 -0.39 -13.16 -0.50
C ALA A 47 0.00 -12.03 0.46
N PHE A 48 0.17 -12.33 1.75
CA PHE A 48 0.61 -11.32 2.72
C PHE A 48 2.05 -10.85 2.46
N ALA A 49 2.95 -11.75 2.06
CA ALA A 49 4.31 -11.37 1.70
C ALA A 49 4.35 -10.46 0.47
N SER A 50 3.62 -10.83 -0.59
CA SER A 50 3.50 -10.03 -1.81
C SER A 50 2.85 -8.67 -1.55
N TYR A 51 1.77 -8.63 -0.76
CA TYR A 51 1.14 -7.37 -0.36
C TYR A 51 2.10 -6.48 0.42
N ALA A 52 2.87 -7.03 1.36
CA ALA A 52 3.87 -6.29 2.13
C ALA A 52 5.02 -5.74 1.27
N GLU A 53 5.40 -6.47 0.22
CA GLU A 53 6.44 -6.07 -0.72
C GLU A 53 5.96 -4.93 -1.61
N VAL A 54 4.83 -5.09 -2.32
CA VAL A 54 4.35 -4.04 -3.23
C VAL A 54 3.97 -2.76 -2.49
N THR A 55 3.42 -2.87 -1.27
CA THR A 55 3.10 -1.68 -0.46
C THR A 55 4.36 -0.94 -0.02
N GLN A 56 5.48 -1.65 0.19
CA GLN A 56 6.76 -1.04 0.47
C GLN A 56 7.32 -0.34 -0.78
N ASP A 57 7.27 -1.00 -1.94
CA ASP A 57 7.78 -0.46 -3.21
C ASP A 57 7.01 0.80 -3.63
N ILE A 58 5.68 0.77 -3.53
CA ILE A 58 4.82 1.95 -3.76
C ILE A 58 5.22 3.08 -2.81
N ALA A 59 5.53 2.79 -1.54
CA ALA A 59 5.94 3.80 -0.58
C ALA A 59 7.24 4.51 -0.96
N GLU A 60 8.11 3.90 -1.75
CA GLU A 60 9.38 4.52 -2.17
C GLU A 60 9.12 5.68 -3.12
N VAL A 61 8.16 5.51 -4.02
CA VAL A 61 7.76 6.46 -5.07
C VAL A 61 6.53 7.30 -4.72
N ALA A 62 5.84 6.98 -3.62
CA ALA A 62 4.65 7.67 -3.19
C ALA A 62 4.90 9.16 -2.85
N PRO A 63 3.90 10.04 -3.10
CA PRO A 63 3.97 11.42 -2.67
C PRO A 63 4.06 11.52 -1.14
N ALA A 64 4.67 12.61 -0.65
CA ALA A 64 5.05 12.75 0.76
C ALA A 64 3.87 12.66 1.73
N GLU A 65 2.68 13.04 1.24
CA GLU A 65 1.41 13.09 1.95
C GLU A 65 0.87 11.71 2.33
N VAL A 66 1.17 10.65 1.56
CA VAL A 66 0.68 9.28 1.79
C VAL A 66 1.78 8.23 1.95
N LYS A 67 3.05 8.64 1.80
CA LYS A 67 4.21 7.76 1.92
C LYS A 67 4.26 7.03 3.27
N LYS A 68 3.91 7.71 4.36
CA LYS A 68 3.97 7.11 5.71
C LYS A 68 2.88 6.07 5.92
N GLU A 69 1.74 6.25 5.28
CA GLU A 69 0.58 5.37 5.32
C GLU A 69 0.94 4.07 4.61
N TRP A 70 1.51 4.15 3.41
CA TRP A 70 2.05 2.99 2.69
C TRP A 70 3.10 2.23 3.50
N GLN A 71 4.08 2.93 4.10
CA GLN A 71 5.09 2.32 4.96
C GLN A 71 4.48 1.62 6.19
N ALA A 72 3.47 2.23 6.81
CA ALA A 72 2.80 1.66 7.97
C ALA A 72 2.08 0.36 7.61
N ILE A 73 1.38 0.33 6.48
CA ILE A 73 0.70 -0.85 5.95
C ILE A 73 1.73 -1.96 5.66
N ALA A 74 2.79 -1.66 4.90
CA ALA A 74 3.83 -2.62 4.55
C ALA A 74 4.47 -3.26 5.79
N LYS A 75 4.82 -2.41 6.77
CA LYS A 75 5.42 -2.85 8.03
C LYS A 75 4.47 -3.75 8.84
N ALA A 76 3.20 -3.40 8.93
CA ALA A 76 2.24 -4.18 9.70
C ALA A 76 1.95 -5.54 9.03
N THR A 77 1.77 -5.56 7.71
CA THR A 77 1.61 -6.81 6.94
C THR A 77 2.82 -7.73 7.11
N ARG A 78 4.04 -7.19 7.02
CA ARG A 78 5.27 -7.97 7.24
C ARG A 78 5.34 -8.58 8.64
N ARG A 79 4.82 -7.87 9.67
CA ARG A 79 4.77 -8.40 11.04
C ARG A 79 3.88 -9.63 11.15
N VAL A 80 2.77 -9.70 10.41
CA VAL A 80 1.91 -10.89 10.36
C VAL A 80 2.69 -12.08 9.84
N VAL A 81 3.34 -11.95 8.67
CA VAL A 81 4.16 -13.02 8.07
C VAL A 81 5.26 -13.49 9.02
N VAL A 82 5.95 -12.55 9.69
CA VAL A 82 7.02 -12.89 10.65
C VAL A 82 6.48 -13.59 11.89
N ALA A 83 5.32 -13.17 12.42
CA ALA A 83 4.71 -13.80 13.60
C ALA A 83 4.33 -15.26 13.32
N HIS A 84 3.69 -15.49 12.18
CA HIS A 84 3.34 -16.82 11.67
C HIS A 84 4.58 -17.72 11.51
N ARG A 85 5.60 -17.23 10.82
CA ARG A 85 6.85 -17.97 10.62
C ARG A 85 7.55 -18.32 11.94
N LYS A 86 7.53 -17.42 12.93
CA LYS A 86 8.13 -17.67 14.24
C LYS A 86 7.40 -18.75 15.04
N ALA A 87 6.10 -18.91 14.80
CA ALA A 87 5.27 -19.94 15.40
C ALA A 87 5.28 -21.27 14.61
N ASP A 88 6.09 -21.37 13.54
CA ASP A 88 6.05 -22.47 12.57
C ASP A 88 4.63 -22.77 12.06
N PHE A 89 3.84 -21.72 11.88
CA PHE A 89 2.41 -21.80 11.59
C PHE A 89 2.05 -20.93 10.41
N ARG A 90 1.41 -21.50 9.39
CA ARG A 90 1.13 -20.80 8.12
C ARG A 90 -0.19 -20.05 8.18
N LEU A 91 -0.30 -18.91 7.48
CA LEU A 91 -1.56 -18.13 7.41
C LEU A 91 -2.74 -18.98 6.91
N GLN A 92 -2.52 -19.81 5.89
CA GLN A 92 -3.55 -20.71 5.34
C GLN A 92 -4.01 -21.81 6.30
N ASP A 93 -3.27 -22.03 7.40
CA ASP A 93 -3.62 -23.01 8.42
C ASP A 93 -4.50 -22.41 9.54
N MET A 94 -4.80 -21.09 9.52
CA MET A 94 -5.65 -20.43 10.53
C MET A 94 -7.07 -20.98 10.64
N LYS A 95 -7.56 -21.70 9.63
CA LYS A 95 -8.89 -22.35 9.61
C LYS A 95 -8.84 -23.81 10.04
N ASP A 96 -7.65 -24.37 10.26
CA ASP A 96 -7.46 -25.73 10.72
C ASP A 96 -7.44 -25.75 12.25
N GLU A 97 -8.56 -26.13 12.86
CA GLU A 97 -8.73 -26.16 14.32
C GLU A 97 -7.68 -27.03 15.02
N VAL A 98 -7.25 -28.14 14.40
CA VAL A 98 -6.26 -29.05 15.00
C VAL A 98 -4.92 -28.34 15.09
N LYS A 99 -4.51 -27.65 14.03
CA LYS A 99 -3.25 -26.91 14.02
C LYS A 99 -3.30 -25.68 14.92
N VAL A 100 -4.42 -24.97 14.94
CA VAL A 100 -4.62 -23.81 15.83
C VAL A 100 -4.54 -24.24 17.30
N ASN A 101 -5.19 -25.35 17.67
CA ASN A 101 -5.17 -25.85 19.05
C ASN A 101 -3.80 -26.39 19.49
N ALA A 102 -2.89 -26.67 18.55
CA ALA A 102 -1.53 -27.09 18.83
C ALA A 102 -0.56 -25.93 19.14
N LEU A 103 -0.98 -24.67 18.90
CA LEU A 103 -0.15 -23.50 19.16
C LEU A 103 0.05 -23.29 20.67
N SER A 104 1.26 -22.85 21.03
CA SER A 104 1.51 -22.40 22.39
C SER A 104 0.78 -21.08 22.65
N LYS A 105 0.52 -20.77 23.94
CA LYS A 105 -0.04 -19.47 24.31
C LYS A 105 0.83 -18.31 23.82
N GLU A 106 2.15 -18.45 23.89
CA GLU A 106 3.08 -17.41 23.41
C GLU A 106 2.93 -17.17 21.89
N ASP A 107 2.76 -18.25 21.11
CA ASP A 107 2.55 -18.14 19.67
C ASP A 107 1.20 -17.51 19.34
N ILE A 108 0.15 -17.88 20.07
CA ILE A 108 -1.18 -17.25 19.94
C ILE A 108 -1.12 -15.76 20.24
N ASP A 109 -0.48 -15.36 21.34
CA ASP A 109 -0.35 -13.95 21.73
C ASP A 109 0.45 -13.17 20.66
N ARG A 110 1.51 -13.78 20.12
CA ARG A 110 2.33 -13.19 19.05
C ARG A 110 1.57 -13.00 17.74
N ILE A 111 0.84 -14.02 17.30
CA ILE A 111 0.04 -13.99 16.08
C ILE A 111 -1.11 -12.97 16.24
N THR A 112 -1.78 -12.98 17.39
CA THR A 112 -2.87 -12.04 17.72
C THR A 112 -2.37 -10.59 17.66
N ALA A 113 -1.29 -10.28 18.37
CA ALA A 113 -0.73 -8.91 18.39
C ALA A 113 -0.29 -8.43 17.00
N ALA A 114 0.22 -9.33 16.14
CA ALA A 114 0.57 -8.98 14.77
C ALA A 114 -0.66 -8.65 13.91
N HIS A 115 -1.75 -9.42 14.04
CA HIS A 115 -3.00 -9.14 13.35
C HIS A 115 -3.70 -7.88 13.86
N GLU A 116 -3.66 -7.62 15.17
CA GLU A 116 -4.16 -6.36 15.75
C GLU A 116 -3.40 -5.17 15.18
N ALA A 117 -2.06 -5.20 15.20
CA ALA A 117 -1.25 -4.13 14.61
C ALA A 117 -1.52 -3.91 13.12
N PHE A 118 -1.84 -4.97 12.38
CA PHE A 118 -2.29 -4.86 11.00
C PHE A 118 -3.69 -4.26 10.87
N ASN A 119 -4.64 -4.71 11.69
CA ASN A 119 -6.00 -4.18 11.70
C ASN A 119 -6.03 -2.68 12.07
N ASP A 120 -5.13 -2.25 12.96
CA ASP A 120 -4.95 -0.85 13.36
C ASP A 120 -4.49 0.05 12.21
N THR A 121 -3.97 -0.50 11.11
CA THR A 121 -3.65 0.28 9.90
C THR A 121 -4.89 0.64 9.06
N LYS A 122 -6.12 0.41 9.56
CA LYS A 122 -7.37 0.69 8.85
C LYS A 122 -7.46 2.12 8.34
N SER A 123 -7.13 3.11 9.16
CA SER A 123 -7.15 4.52 8.74
C SER A 123 -6.19 4.80 7.59
N GLN A 124 -4.98 4.25 7.66
CA GLN A 124 -3.94 4.39 6.64
C GLN A 124 -4.39 3.75 5.34
N ARG A 125 -5.02 2.56 5.40
CA ARG A 125 -5.61 1.90 4.23
C ARG A 125 -6.70 2.75 3.57
N VAL A 126 -7.57 3.38 4.37
CA VAL A 126 -8.59 4.30 3.83
C VAL A 126 -7.92 5.50 3.15
N THR A 127 -6.95 6.13 3.81
CA THR A 127 -6.23 7.29 3.26
C THR A 127 -5.53 6.96 1.94
N VAL A 128 -4.85 5.82 1.83
CA VAL A 128 -4.20 5.46 0.56
C VAL A 128 -5.23 5.14 -0.52
N VAL A 129 -6.34 4.45 -0.21
CA VAL A 129 -7.39 4.16 -1.20
C VAL A 129 -8.01 5.46 -1.74
N GLU A 130 -8.36 6.40 -0.87
CA GLU A 130 -8.87 7.72 -1.27
C GLU A 130 -7.87 8.50 -2.12
N ASN A 131 -6.59 8.49 -1.73
CA ASN A 131 -5.55 9.17 -2.49
C ASN A 131 -5.30 8.53 -3.86
N VAL A 132 -5.30 7.21 -3.95
CA VAL A 132 -5.12 6.50 -5.21
C VAL A 132 -6.26 6.78 -6.17
N ASP A 133 -7.50 6.81 -5.68
CA ASP A 133 -8.65 7.19 -6.50
C ASP A 133 -8.52 8.65 -6.98
N ALA A 134 -8.16 9.58 -6.09
CA ALA A 134 -8.04 11.00 -6.42
C ALA A 134 -6.88 11.31 -7.39
N GLU A 135 -5.70 10.74 -7.18
CA GLU A 135 -4.48 11.08 -7.94
C GLU A 135 -4.30 10.23 -9.18
N CYS A 136 -4.72 8.96 -9.13
CA CYS A 136 -4.48 7.99 -10.21
C CYS A 136 -5.76 7.56 -10.92
N GLY A 137 -6.95 7.86 -10.39
CA GLY A 137 -8.22 7.37 -10.93
C GLY A 137 -8.37 5.85 -10.85
N ILE A 138 -7.65 5.21 -9.91
CA ILE A 138 -7.67 3.76 -9.72
C ILE A 138 -8.52 3.42 -8.49
N ASP A 139 -9.61 2.69 -8.71
CA ASP A 139 -10.47 2.22 -7.62
C ASP A 139 -9.86 0.96 -6.96
N LEU A 140 -9.29 1.15 -5.76
CA LEU A 140 -8.82 0.07 -4.88
C LEU A 140 -9.87 -0.39 -3.85
N SER A 141 -11.09 0.16 -3.88
CA SER A 141 -12.16 -0.18 -2.94
C SER A 141 -12.88 -1.49 -3.30
N GLN A 142 -12.59 -2.09 -4.45
CA GLN A 142 -13.29 -3.26 -4.97
C GLN A 142 -12.97 -4.57 -4.22
N LYS A 143 -13.98 -4.98 -3.44
CA LYS A 143 -14.50 -6.33 -3.07
C LYS A 143 -13.77 -7.17 -2.03
#